data_AF-A0A9P4U2X3-F1
#
_entry.id   AF-A0A9P4U2X3-F1
#
_cell.length_a   1.000
_cell.length_b   1.000
_cell.length_c   1.000
_cell.angle_alpha   90.00
_cell.angle_beta   90.00
_cell.angle_gamma   90.00
#
_symmetry.space_group_name_H-M   'P 1'
#
loop_
_entity.id
_entity.type
_entity.pdbx_description
1 polymer ?
#
loop_
_entity_poly.entity_id
_entity_poly.type
_entity_poly.pdbx_seq_one_letter_code
_entity_poly.pdbx_strand_id
1 'polypeptide(L)'
;YPETMSCRTAFDDAFYCQSIGGQFINVYRFGTYRNCSENWSQFWFCMRTRGKPEERKRLEIQEFYKKKEAKQRAGPNSEDIWEQRDKKVDRAFDWD
;
A
#
# COMPACT_ATOMS: atom_id res chain seq x y z
N TYR A 1 6.92 -4.15 -14.81
CA TYR A 1 5.71 -4.24 -13.98
C TYR A 1 5.11 -5.62 -14.13
N PRO A 2 4.61 -6.25 -13.05
CA PRO A 2 4.05 -7.59 -13.13
C PRO A 2 2.78 -7.61 -14.01
N GLU A 3 2.61 -8.71 -14.74
CA GLU A 3 1.51 -8.89 -15.72
C GLU A 3 0.38 -9.76 -15.18
N THR A 4 0.63 -10.45 -14.08
CA THR A 4 -0.30 -11.37 -13.44
C THR A 4 -0.60 -10.93 -12.02
N MET A 5 -1.78 -11.30 -11.53
CA MET A 5 -2.22 -11.04 -10.17
C MET A 5 -3.07 -12.22 -9.69
N SER A 6 -2.85 -12.65 -8.45
CA SER A 6 -3.65 -13.67 -7.78
C SER A 6 -4.78 -13.01 -6.98
N CYS A 7 -6.03 -13.29 -7.33
CA CYS A 7 -7.17 -12.74 -6.58
C CYS A 7 -7.30 -13.37 -5.19
N ARG A 8 -6.79 -14.60 -5.01
CA ARG A 8 -6.74 -15.25 -3.71
C ARG A 8 -5.79 -14.49 -2.77
N THR A 9 -4.58 -14.20 -3.25
CA THR A 9 -3.60 -13.43 -2.48
C THR A 9 -4.13 -12.04 -2.15
N ALA A 10 -4.76 -11.36 -3.12
CA ALA A 10 -5.36 -10.05 -2.88
C ALA A 10 -6.52 -10.09 -1.84
N PHE A 11 -7.27 -11.19 -1.78
CA PHE A 11 -8.28 -11.40 -0.75
C PHE A 11 -7.64 -11.61 0.62
N ASP A 12 -6.66 -12.51 0.71
CA ASP A 12 -5.95 -12.80 1.95
C ASP A 12 -5.35 -11.50 2.53
N ASP A 13 -4.71 -10.67 1.70
CA ASP A 13 -4.16 -9.38 2.11
C ASP A 13 -5.21 -8.40 2.65
N ALA A 14 -6.41 -8.37 2.04
CA ALA A 14 -7.51 -7.52 2.49
C ALA A 14 -8.12 -8.02 3.80
N PHE A 15 -8.30 -9.35 3.91
CA PHE A 15 -8.86 -9.99 5.10
C PHE A 15 -7.92 -9.86 6.31
N TYR A 16 -6.63 -10.13 6.13
CA TYR A 16 -5.64 -9.99 7.20
C TYR A 16 -5.51 -8.55 7.67
N CYS A 17 -5.60 -7.56 6.77
CA CYS A 17 -5.61 -6.16 7.17
C CYS A 17 -6.78 -5.84 8.10
N GLN A 18 -7.97 -6.36 7.82
CA GLN A 18 -9.16 -6.11 8.65
C GLN A 18 -9.21 -6.97 9.92
N SER A 19 -8.38 -8.01 10.00
CA SER A 19 -8.39 -8.93 11.14
C SER A 19 -8.12 -8.22 12.46
N ILE A 20 -8.90 -8.58 13.49
CA ILE A 20 -8.85 -7.96 14.83
C ILE A 20 -7.45 -8.08 15.44
N GLY A 21 -6.79 -9.23 15.26
CA GLY A 21 -5.43 -9.46 15.77
C GLY A 21 -4.41 -8.48 15.20
N GLY A 22 -4.45 -8.21 13.90
CA GLY A 22 -3.56 -7.25 13.26
C GLY A 22 -3.92 -5.79 13.58
N GLN A 23 -5.21 -5.48 13.69
CA GLN A 23 -5.68 -4.13 14.02
C GLN A 23 -5.38 -3.74 15.47
N PHE A 24 -5.39 -4.69 16.42
CA PHE A 24 -5.05 -4.42 17.82
C PHE A 24 -3.63 -3.84 17.98
N ILE A 25 -2.65 -4.34 17.23
CA ILE A 25 -1.28 -3.81 17.25
C ILE A 25 -1.23 -2.37 16.73
N ASN A 26 -2.01 -2.05 15.69
CA ASN A 26 -2.06 -0.69 15.13
C ASN A 26 -2.70 0.29 16.12
N VAL A 27 -3.78 -0.12 16.79
CA VAL A 27 -4.39 0.68 17.85
C VAL A 27 -3.43 0.87 19.02
N TYR A 28 -2.74 -0.19 19.46
CA TYR A 28 -1.77 -0.10 20.54
C TYR A 28 -0.59 0.83 20.21
N ARG A 29 -0.06 0.79 18.98
CA ARG A 29 1.11 1.59 18.58
C ARG A 29 0.78 3.02 18.15
N PHE A 30 -0.32 3.20 17.43
CA PHE A 30 -0.65 4.46 16.74
C PHE A 30 -1.98 5.07 17.21
N GLY A 31 -2.69 4.44 18.15
CA GLY A 31 -3.98 4.91 18.66
C GLY A 31 -5.12 4.87 17.64
N THR A 32 -4.90 4.31 16.45
CA THR A 32 -5.84 4.38 15.32
C THR A 32 -5.92 3.05 14.58
N TYR A 33 -7.08 2.81 13.97
CA TYR A 33 -7.26 1.69 13.04
C TYR A 33 -6.56 1.98 11.72
N ARG A 34 -5.88 0.97 11.17
CA ARG A 34 -5.28 1.08 9.85
C ARG A 34 -6.36 1.07 8.78
N ASN A 35 -6.29 2.01 7.84
CA ASN A 35 -7.18 2.05 6.69
C ASN A 35 -6.88 0.90 5.71
N CYS A 36 -7.79 -0.06 5.59
CA CYS A 36 -7.67 -1.23 4.70
C CYS A 36 -8.30 -1.07 3.31
N SER A 37 -8.79 0.13 2.97
CA SER A 37 -9.48 0.39 1.69
C SER A 37 -8.62 0.09 0.46
N GLU A 38 -7.31 0.33 0.53
CA GLU A 38 -6.40 0.07 -0.60
C GLU A 38 -6.31 -1.43 -0.91
N ASN A 39 -6.22 -2.29 0.10
CA ASN A 39 -6.18 -3.75 -0.08
C ASN A 39 -7.50 -4.26 -0.68
N TRP A 40 -8.64 -3.76 -0.20
CA TRP A 40 -9.94 -4.08 -0.78
C TRP A 40 -10.07 -3.62 -2.23
N SER A 41 -9.54 -2.44 -2.56
CA SER A 41 -9.53 -1.93 -3.94
C SER A 41 -8.76 -2.85 -4.89
N GLN A 42 -7.67 -3.45 -4.42
CA GLN A 42 -6.86 -4.41 -5.17
C GLN A 42 -7.62 -5.72 -5.41
N PHE A 43 -8.32 -6.23 -4.39
CA PHE A 43 -9.18 -7.41 -4.53
C PHE A 43 -10.28 -7.17 -5.58
N TRP A 44 -11.03 -6.07 -5.44
CA TRP A 44 -12.10 -5.75 -6.39
C TRP A 44 -11.60 -5.45 -7.80
N PHE A 45 -10.38 -4.90 -7.93
CA PHE A 45 -9.73 -4.77 -9.22
C PHE A 45 -9.46 -6.15 -9.85
N CYS A 46 -8.88 -7.08 -9.10
CA CYS A 46 -8.62 -8.45 -9.59
C CYS A 46 -9.91 -9.17 -10.02
N MET A 47 -10.98 -9.06 -9.21
CA MET A 47 -12.28 -9.68 -9.54
C MET A 47 -12.87 -9.10 -10.83
N ARG A 48 -12.74 -7.79 -11.07
CA ARG A 48 -13.23 -7.13 -12.29
C ARG A 48 -12.39 -7.46 -13.53
N THR A 49 -11.09 -7.65 -13.38
CA THR A 49 -10.19 -7.94 -14.52
C THR A 49 -10.12 -9.42 -14.88
N ARG A 50 -10.53 -10.33 -13.98
CA ARG A 50 -10.49 -11.78 -14.20
C ARG A 50 -11.26 -12.24 -15.43
N GLY A 51 -12.38 -11.61 -15.77
CA GLY A 51 -13.23 -11.99 -16.91
C GLY A 51 -12.81 -11.39 -18.26
N LYS A 52 -11.72 -10.62 -18.31
CA LYS A 52 -11.26 -9.95 -19.54
C LYS A 52 -10.35 -10.86 -20.37
N PRO A 53 -10.25 -10.63 -21.69
CA PRO A 53 -9.27 -11.29 -22.54
C PRO A 53 -7.84 -11.14 -22.00
N GLU A 54 -7.00 -12.15 -22.18
CA GLU A 54 -5.68 -12.23 -21.55
C GLU A 54 -4.78 -11.01 -21.87
N GLU A 55 -4.71 -10.60 -23.13
CA GLU A 55 -3.98 -9.41 -23.57
C GLU A 55 -4.42 -8.14 -22.83
N ARG A 56 -5.73 -7.89 -22.77
CA ARG A 56 -6.27 -6.72 -22.04
C ARG A 56 -6.05 -6.83 -20.54
N LYS A 57 -6.16 -8.03 -19.98
CA LYS A 57 -5.91 -8.28 -18.56
C LYS A 57 -4.46 -7.96 -18.19
N ARG A 58 -3.48 -8.40 -18.99
CA ARG A 58 -2.05 -8.12 -18.76
C ARG A 58 -1.76 -6.62 -18.78
N LEU A 59 -2.28 -5.91 -19.79
CA LEU A 59 -2.12 -4.46 -19.91
C LEU A 59 -2.72 -3.71 -18.71
N GLU A 60 -3.95 -4.06 -18.32
CA GLU A 60 -4.61 -3.41 -17.18
C GLU A 60 -3.90 -3.69 -15.84
N ILE A 61 -3.41 -4.92 -15.64
CA ILE A 61 -2.64 -5.26 -14.44
C ILE A 61 -1.33 -4.47 -14.41
N GLN A 62 -0.60 -4.39 -15.53
CA GLN A 62 0.61 -3.56 -15.60
C GLN A 62 0.31 -2.09 -15.28
N GLU A 63 -0.76 -1.52 -15.85
CA GLU A 63 -1.17 -0.14 -15.57
C GLU A 63 -1.54 0.08 -14.10
N PHE A 64 -2.23 -0.88 -13.48
CA PHE A 64 -2.57 -0.81 -12.06
C PHE A 64 -1.30 -0.72 -11.19
N TYR A 65 -0.31 -1.57 -11.45
CA TYR A 65 0.94 -1.54 -10.69
C TYR A 65 1.79 -0.29 -11.00
N LYS A 66 1.78 0.22 -12.24
CA LYS A 66 2.38 1.52 -12.59
C LYS A 66 1.78 2.65 -11.76
N LYS A 67 0.45 2.73 -11.68
CA LYS A 67 -0.26 3.75 -10.90
C LYS A 67 0.02 3.59 -9.40
N LYS A 68 0.06 2.36 -8.89
CA LYS A 68 0.38 2.07 -7.48
C LYS A 68 1.80 2.53 -7.14
N GLU A 69 2.79 2.21 -7.97
CA GLU A 69 4.17 2.64 -7.78
C GLU A 69 4.30 4.16 -7.86
N ALA A 70 3.67 4.80 -8.85
CA ALA A 70 3.67 6.25 -8.98
C ALA A 70 3.10 6.95 -7.73
N LYS A 71 2.00 6.41 -7.15
CA LYS A 71 1.43 6.91 -5.89
C LYS A 71 2.39 6.74 -4.72
N GLN A 72 3.11 5.63 -4.64
CA GLN A 72 4.09 5.38 -3.58
C GLN A 72 5.31 6.31 -3.69
N ARG A 73 5.83 6.50 -4.91
CA ARG A 73 6.96 7.42 -5.18
C ARG A 73 6.60 8.88 -4.98
N ALA A 74 5.33 9.26 -5.11
CA ALA A 74 4.89 10.63 -4.87
C ALA A 74 4.85 11.00 -3.38
N GLY A 75 4.83 10.01 -2.48
CA GLY A 75 4.90 10.23 -1.04
C GLY A 75 6.31 10.02 -0.48
N PRO A 76 6.50 10.26 0.84
CA PRO A 76 7.73 9.90 1.53
C PRO A 76 7.97 8.39 1.37
N ASN A 77 9.10 8.02 0.78
CA ASN A 77 9.44 6.64 0.51
C ASN A 77 10.78 6.29 1.18
N SER A 78 11.04 5.00 1.40
CA SER A 78 12.31 4.53 1.97
C SER A 78 13.52 4.74 1.05
N GLU A 79 13.27 5.00 -0.24
CA GLU A 79 14.30 5.29 -1.24
C GLU A 79 14.72 6.78 -1.24
N ASP A 80 14.05 7.61 -0.44
CA ASP A 80 14.29 9.05 -0.42
C ASP A 80 15.62 9.38 0.27
N ILE A 81 16.51 10.09 -0.44
CA ILE A 81 17.84 10.46 0.06
C ILE A 81 17.70 11.76 0.85
N TRP A 82 18.02 11.70 2.14
CA TRP A 82 17.90 12.87 3.01
C TRP A 82 18.99 13.89 2.69
N GLU A 83 18.59 15.13 2.45
CA GLU A 83 19.54 16.22 2.28
C GLU A 83 20.18 16.61 3.62
N GLN A 84 21.43 17.08 3.55
CA GLN A 84 22.13 17.61 4.71
C GLN A 84 21.38 18.84 5.23
N ARG A 85 21.15 18.89 6.56
CA ARG A 85 20.48 20.03 7.19
C ARG A 85 21.49 21.18 7.36
N ASP A 86 21.12 22.38 6.89
CA ASP A 86 21.93 23.60 7.09
C ASP A 86 21.82 24.17 8.52
N LYS A 87 20.72 23.87 9.20
CA LYS A 87 20.42 24.37 10.54
C LYS A 87 20.43 23.22 11.53
N LYS A 88 20.99 23.50 12.71
CA LYS A 88 20.94 22.59 13.86
C LYS A 88 19.49 22.39 14.27
N VAL A 89 19.15 21.16 14.66
CA VAL A 89 17.85 20.83 15.24
C VAL A 89 17.81 21.40 16.66
N ASP A 90 16.86 22.30 16.95
CA ASP A 90 16.74 22.96 18.25
C ASP A 90 16.37 21.98 19.38
N ARG A 91 15.49 21.02 19.09
CA ARG A 91 15.15 19.89 19.97
C ARG A 91 15.07 18.61 19.15
N ALA A 92 15.97 17.67 19.44
CA ALA A 92 16.01 16.39 18.72
C ALA A 92 14.90 15.43 19.17
N PHE A 93 14.44 15.58 20.41
CA PHE A 93 13.40 14.78 21.01
C PHE A 93 12.55 15.70 21.90
N ASP A 94 11.26 15.83 21.59
CA ASP A 94 10.31 16.49 22.48
C ASP A 94 9.87 15.48 23.53
N TRP A 95 10.63 15.41 24.62
CA TRP A 95 10.19 14.76 25.87
C TRP A 95 9.72 15.86 26.81
N ASP A 96 8.52 15.68 27.38
CA ASP A 96 8.03 16.49 28.51
C ASP A 96 8.83 16.22 29.79
#